data_AF-A0A6B1B5J5-F1
#
_entry.id   AF-A0A6B1B5J5-F1
#
_cell.length_a   1.000
_cell.length_b   1.000
_cell.length_c   1.000
_cell.angle_alpha   90.00
_cell.angle_beta   90.00
_cell.angle_gamma   90.00
#
_symmetry.space_group_name_H-M   'P 1'
#
loop_
_entity.id
_entity.type
_entity.pdbx_description
1 polymer ?
#
loop_
_entity_poly.entity_id
_entity_poly.type
_entity_poly.pdbx_seq_one_letter_code
_entity_poly.pdbx_strand_id
1 'polypeptide(L)'
;MKTQLIELIETAPWREAVTYRDTWPHEYVLSEKDDQRKLLAAICARFHAGEGVAGRFFRMSNTYLFVGDHKYWLMTDYRKISSLAGEDNYVINRAPLYRDRRDFVIQPGDTGRRDDYPVSPAHDRANRTETP
;
A
#
# COMPACT_ATOMS: atom_id res chain seq x y z
N MET A 1 18.66 10.98 -11.82
CA MET A 1 18.98 10.15 -10.63
C MET A 1 17.70 9.49 -10.16
N LYS A 2 17.71 8.17 -9.92
CA LYS A 2 16.60 7.52 -9.23
C LYS A 2 16.68 7.90 -7.74
N THR A 3 15.54 7.99 -7.06
CA THR A 3 15.54 8.20 -5.61
C THR A 3 15.94 6.89 -4.91
N GLN A 4 16.53 6.98 -3.72
CA GLN A 4 16.94 5.81 -2.94
C GLN A 4 15.80 4.78 -2.75
N LEU A 5 14.56 5.25 -2.60
CA LEU A 5 13.38 4.38 -2.48
C LEU A 5 13.11 3.60 -3.77
N ILE A 6 13.23 4.22 -4.94
CA ILE A 6 13.00 3.55 -6.23
C ILE A 6 14.03 2.44 -6.43
N GLU A 7 15.30 2.69 -6.10
CA GLU A 7 16.35 1.68 -6.19
C GLU A 7 16.06 0.47 -5.29
N LEU A 8 15.68 0.72 -4.03
CA LEU A 8 15.29 -0.34 -3.09
C LEU A 8 14.11 -1.17 -3.63
N ILE A 9 13.10 -0.52 -4.20
CA ILE A 9 11.93 -1.19 -4.79
C ILE A 9 12.33 -2.07 -5.97
N GLU A 10 13.17 -1.58 -6.88
CA GLU A 10 13.56 -2.30 -8.10
C GLU A 10 14.42 -3.54 -7.79
N THR A 11 15.24 -3.49 -6.75
CA THR A 11 16.13 -4.59 -6.37
C THR A 11 15.51 -5.61 -5.41
N ALA A 12 14.36 -5.30 -4.81
CA ALA A 12 13.74 -6.17 -3.83
C ALA A 12 13.21 -7.47 -4.47
N PRO A 13 13.34 -8.63 -3.81
CA PRO A 13 12.97 -9.93 -4.37
C PRO A 13 11.47 -10.20 -4.20
N TRP A 14 10.64 -9.44 -4.90
CA TRP A 14 9.18 -9.54 -4.82
C TRP A 14 8.68 -10.93 -5.19
N ARG A 15 7.74 -11.43 -4.39
CA ARG A 15 7.13 -12.76 -4.56
C ARG A 15 5.63 -12.61 -4.67
N GLU A 16 5.02 -13.33 -5.60
CA GLU A 16 3.56 -13.34 -5.75
C GLU A 16 2.88 -13.90 -4.49
N ALA A 17 1.83 -13.22 -4.03
CA ALA A 17 0.92 -13.73 -3.02
C ALA A 17 -0.07 -14.73 -3.63
N VAL A 18 0.38 -15.97 -3.88
CA VAL A 18 -0.37 -17.02 -4.61
C VAL A 18 -1.79 -17.23 -4.07
N THR A 19 -1.99 -17.14 -2.75
CA THR A 19 -3.31 -17.25 -2.10
C THR A 19 -4.33 -16.23 -2.60
N TYR A 20 -3.88 -15.08 -3.08
CA TYR A 20 -4.72 -13.96 -3.52
C TYR A 20 -4.69 -13.72 -5.04
N ARG A 21 -4.03 -14.59 -5.82
CA ARG A 21 -3.86 -14.44 -7.28
C ARG A 21 -5.15 -14.06 -8.00
N ASP A 22 -6.25 -14.76 -7.68
CA ASP A 22 -7.52 -14.61 -8.41
C ASP A 22 -8.46 -13.54 -7.83
N THR A 23 -8.15 -13.01 -6.63
CA THR A 23 -9.08 -12.10 -5.92
C THR A 23 -8.48 -10.71 -5.71
N TRP A 24 -7.22 -10.65 -5.33
CA TRP A 24 -6.46 -9.44 -5.03
C TRP A 24 -4.98 -9.67 -5.37
N PRO A 25 -4.62 -9.77 -6.67
CA PRO A 25 -3.25 -10.08 -7.07
C PRO A 25 -2.29 -9.00 -6.55
N HIS A 26 -1.28 -9.44 -5.79
CA HIS A 26 -0.22 -8.59 -5.26
C HIS A 26 1.04 -9.40 -5.04
N GLU A 27 2.14 -8.67 -4.83
CA GLU A 27 3.42 -9.24 -4.46
C GLU A 27 3.82 -8.75 -3.08
N TYR A 28 4.74 -9.47 -2.44
CA TYR A 28 5.26 -9.10 -1.13
C TYR A 28 6.75 -9.44 -0.99
N VAL A 29 7.37 -8.77 -0.02
CA VAL A 29 8.67 -9.12 0.55
C VAL A 29 8.58 -9.13 2.07
N LEU A 30 9.53 -9.82 2.69
CA LEU A 30 9.67 -10.00 4.11
C LEU A 30 10.89 -9.22 4.61
N SER A 31 10.68 -8.25 5.51
CA SER A 31 11.70 -7.25 5.85
C SER A 31 13.01 -7.85 6.33
N GLU A 32 12.97 -8.93 7.09
CA GLU A 32 14.17 -9.60 7.58
C GLU A 32 14.60 -10.74 6.66
N LYS A 33 13.68 -11.65 6.32
CA LYS A 33 14.01 -12.86 5.55
C LYS A 33 14.54 -12.56 4.14
N ASP A 34 14.15 -11.42 3.56
CA ASP A 34 14.62 -10.96 2.24
C ASP A 34 15.66 -9.84 2.31
N ASP A 35 16.19 -9.51 3.49
CA ASP A 35 17.11 -8.38 3.71
C ASP A 35 16.54 -7.02 3.21
N GLN A 36 15.25 -6.79 3.47
CA GLN A 36 14.51 -5.61 3.02
C GLN A 36 14.24 -4.59 4.14
N ARG A 37 15.06 -4.59 5.20
CA ARG A 37 14.93 -3.62 6.32
C ARG A 37 15.08 -2.17 5.87
N LYS A 38 15.96 -1.89 4.89
CA LYS A 38 16.12 -0.54 4.32
C LYS A 38 14.89 -0.10 3.54
N LEU A 39 14.26 -1.00 2.79
CA LEU A 39 13.01 -0.72 2.09
C LEU A 39 11.87 -0.44 3.09
N LEU A 40 11.76 -1.26 4.14
CA LEU A 40 10.81 -1.03 5.23
C LEU A 40 10.99 0.37 5.83
N ALA A 41 12.23 0.72 6.18
CA ALA A 41 12.57 2.02 6.77
C ALA A 41 12.16 3.18 5.85
N ALA A 42 12.49 3.07 4.56
CA ALA A 42 12.16 4.10 3.57
C ALA A 42 10.64 4.27 3.41
N ILE A 43 9.87 3.18 3.38
CA ILE A 43 8.41 3.23 3.32
C ILE A 43 7.82 3.85 4.60
N CYS A 44 8.26 3.42 5.79
CA CYS A 44 7.81 3.99 7.06
C CYS A 44 8.10 5.50 7.13
N ALA A 45 9.27 5.95 6.68
CA ALA A 45 9.61 7.37 6.65
C ALA A 45 8.61 8.19 5.81
N ARG A 46 8.16 7.67 4.67
CA ARG A 46 7.14 8.30 3.81
C ARG A 46 5.78 8.36 4.50
N PHE A 47 5.39 7.31 5.21
CA PHE A 47 4.16 7.31 6.01
C PHE A 47 4.22 8.30 7.17
N HIS A 48 5.35 8.40 7.88
CA HIS A 48 5.53 9.40 8.94
C HIS A 48 5.55 10.84 8.40
N ALA A 49 5.97 11.03 7.15
CA ALA A 49 5.88 12.31 6.44
C ALA A 49 4.46 12.64 5.94
N GLY A 50 3.48 11.75 6.12
CA GLY A 50 2.09 11.98 5.75
C GLY A 50 1.74 11.64 4.29
N GLU A 51 2.62 10.94 3.57
CA GLU A 51 2.44 10.61 2.15
C GLU A 51 1.60 9.33 1.91
N GLY A 52 0.76 8.96 2.88
CA GLY A 52 -0.06 7.76 2.83
C GLY A 52 -1.55 8.08 2.74
N VAL A 53 -2.27 7.25 1.98
CA VAL A 53 -3.73 7.33 1.85
C VAL A 53 -4.38 6.21 2.63
N ALA A 54 -5.37 6.54 3.45
CA ALA A 54 -6.16 5.54 4.16
C ALA A 54 -7.03 4.78 3.17
N GLY A 55 -6.98 3.45 3.23
CA GLY A 55 -7.89 2.62 2.46
C GLY A 55 -8.18 1.27 3.04
N ARG A 56 -8.80 0.39 2.25
CA ARG A 56 -9.21 -0.94 2.70
C ARG A 56 -8.51 -2.05 1.92
N PHE A 57 -8.19 -3.12 2.63
CA PHE A 57 -7.88 -4.43 2.08
C PHE A 57 -8.91 -5.39 2.68
N PHE A 58 -9.90 -5.79 1.88
CA PHE A 58 -11.13 -6.44 2.39
C PHE A 58 -11.79 -5.63 3.51
N ARG A 59 -11.79 -6.16 4.75
CA ARG A 59 -12.38 -5.51 5.93
C ARG A 59 -11.35 -4.77 6.78
N MET A 60 -10.08 -4.80 6.40
CA MET A 60 -8.98 -4.18 7.16
C MET A 60 -8.68 -2.80 6.62
N SER A 61 -8.57 -1.81 7.52
CA SER A 61 -8.07 -0.49 7.18
C SER A 61 -6.54 -0.51 7.10
N ASN A 62 -5.98 -0.02 6.00
CA ASN A 62 -4.54 0.09 5.76
C ASN A 62 -4.18 1.49 5.27
N THR A 63 -2.89 1.83 5.35
CA THR A 63 -2.33 3.02 4.72
C THR A 63 -1.54 2.61 3.49
N TYR A 64 -1.82 3.25 2.35
CA TYR A 64 -1.19 2.96 1.06
C TYR A 64 -0.26 4.11 0.65
N LEU A 65 0.97 3.75 0.26
CA LEU A 65 1.95 4.65 -0.35
C LEU A 65 1.95 4.42 -1.85
N PHE A 66 2.07 5.49 -2.63
CA PHE A 66 2.05 5.44 -4.09
C PHE A 66 3.43 5.84 -4.63
N VAL A 67 4.04 4.96 -5.42
CA VAL A 67 5.34 5.21 -6.05
C VAL A 67 5.32 4.65 -7.46
N GLY A 68 5.41 5.53 -8.46
CA GLY A 68 5.29 5.15 -9.87
C GLY A 68 3.97 4.44 -10.14
N ASP A 69 4.02 3.28 -10.79
CA ASP A 69 2.84 2.52 -11.19
C ASP A 69 2.36 1.51 -10.13
N HIS A 70 2.81 1.63 -8.87
CA HIS A 70 2.46 0.70 -7.79
C HIS A 70 1.96 1.40 -6.53
N LYS A 71 1.04 0.71 -5.83
CA LYS A 71 0.67 0.99 -4.43
C LYS A 71 1.41 0.02 -3.50
N TYR A 72 1.81 0.50 -2.34
CA TYR A 72 2.55 -0.23 -1.31
C TYR A 72 1.84 -0.12 0.04
N TRP A 73 1.80 -1.21 0.81
CA TRP A 73 1.24 -1.19 2.16
C TRP A 73 1.92 -2.22 3.06
N LEU A 74 1.84 -1.98 4.37
CA LEU A 74 2.32 -2.89 5.39
C LEU A 74 1.14 -3.67 5.97
N MET A 75 1.36 -4.93 6.34
CA MET A 75 0.36 -5.69 7.12
C MET A 75 0.31 -5.28 8.59
N THR A 76 1.36 -4.61 9.06
CA THR A 76 1.47 -4.06 10.41
C THR A 76 1.34 -2.54 10.34
N ASP A 77 0.60 -1.97 11.29
CA ASP A 77 0.52 -0.53 11.46
C ASP A 77 1.92 0.06 11.63
N TYR A 78 2.33 0.92 10.70
CA TYR A 78 3.67 1.52 10.67
C TYR A 78 4.02 2.27 11.97
N ARG A 79 3.01 2.78 12.69
CA ARG A 79 3.18 3.46 13.98
C ARG A 79 3.60 2.53 15.12
N LYS A 80 3.38 1.21 14.95
CA LYS A 80 3.76 0.17 15.91
C LYS A 80 5.11 -0.46 15.59
N ILE A 81 5.71 -0.14 14.45
CA ILE A 81 7.04 -0.61 14.06
C ILE A 81 8.06 0.28 14.78
N SER A 82 8.31 -0.03 16.05
CA SER A 82 9.14 0.77 16.95
C SER A 82 10.64 0.47 16.82
N SER A 83 10.99 -0.68 16.24
CA SER A 83 12.38 -1.15 16.11
C SER A 83 12.59 -1.83 14.77
N LEU A 84 13.32 -1.16 13.87
CA LEU A 84 13.91 -1.81 12.69
C LEU A 84 15.08 -2.74 13.04
N ALA A 85 15.42 -2.86 14.34
CA ALA A 85 16.52 -3.65 14.88
C ALA A 85 16.07 -4.98 15.52
N GLY A 86 14.76 -5.25 15.63
CA GLY A 86 14.26 -6.54 16.12
C GLY A 86 14.28 -7.64 15.07
N GLU A 87 14.10 -8.90 15.46
CA GLU A 87 13.91 -10.08 14.58
C GLU A 87 12.48 -10.20 14.04
N ASP A 88 11.74 -9.09 14.02
CA ASP A 88 10.39 -9.08 13.50
C ASP A 88 10.44 -9.04 11.97
N ASN A 89 9.78 -10.02 11.37
CA ASN A 89 9.69 -10.13 9.93
C ASN A 89 8.39 -9.50 9.42
N TYR A 90 8.45 -8.21 9.08
CA TYR A 90 7.32 -7.44 8.58
C TYR A 90 7.07 -7.69 7.09
N VAL A 91 5.79 -7.70 6.72
CA VAL A 91 5.36 -7.88 5.33
C VAL A 91 5.19 -6.52 4.67
N ILE A 92 5.93 -6.31 3.57
CA ILE A 92 5.75 -5.18 2.66
C ILE A 92 5.07 -5.73 1.41
N ASN A 93 3.89 -5.22 1.09
CA ASN A 93 3.16 -5.61 -0.10
C ASN A 93 3.25 -4.53 -1.18
N ARG A 94 3.13 -4.94 -2.44
CA ARG A 94 2.91 -4.04 -3.58
C ARG A 94 1.88 -4.60 -4.55
N ALA A 95 1.18 -3.72 -5.25
CA ALA A 95 0.33 -4.09 -6.38
C ALA A 95 0.37 -2.99 -7.45
N PRO A 96 0.26 -3.32 -8.75
CA PRO A 96 0.09 -2.33 -9.80
C PRO A 96 -1.14 -1.45 -9.57
N LEU A 97 -1.13 -0.22 -10.05
CA LEU A 97 -2.27 0.72 -9.94
C LEU A 97 -3.46 0.38 -10.86
N TYR A 98 -3.40 -0.70 -11.66
CA TYR A 98 -4.45 -1.00 -12.63
C TYR A 98 -5.79 -1.40 -12.00
N ARG A 99 -6.82 -0.57 -12.28
CA ARG A 99 -8.27 -0.86 -12.25
C ARG A 99 -8.78 -1.69 -11.06
N ASP A 100 -8.34 -1.37 -9.86
CA ASP A 100 -9.08 -1.82 -8.68
C ASP A 100 -10.32 -0.95 -8.53
N ARG A 101 -11.46 -1.38 -9.09
CA ARG A 101 -12.78 -0.72 -8.89
C ARG A 101 -13.23 -0.75 -7.42
N ARG A 102 -12.45 -1.37 -6.54
CA ARG A 102 -12.74 -1.58 -5.14
C ARG A 102 -11.89 -0.60 -4.34
N ASP A 103 -12.53 0.54 -4.08
CA ASP A 103 -12.30 1.49 -2.99
C ASP A 103 -11.44 2.73 -3.22
N PHE A 104 -10.80 2.96 -4.37
CA PHE A 104 -10.21 4.29 -4.68
C PHE A 104 -10.32 4.63 -6.16
N VAL A 105 -10.82 5.84 -6.48
CA VAL A 105 -10.63 6.44 -7.80
C VAL A 105 -9.18 6.94 -7.83
N ILE A 106 -8.23 6.07 -8.17
CA ILE A 106 -6.82 6.41 -8.34
C ILE A 106 -6.57 6.70 -9.81
N GLN A 107 -5.96 7.84 -10.11
CA GLN A 107 -5.58 8.24 -11.46
C GLN A 107 -4.06 8.14 -11.65
N PRO A 108 -3.58 7.87 -12.87
CA PRO A 108 -2.15 8.02 -13.18
C PRO A 108 -1.65 9.42 -12.81
N GLY A 109 -0.61 9.51 -11.99
CA GLY A 109 -0.03 10.77 -11.54
C GLY A 109 -0.38 11.21 -10.12
N ASP A 110 -1.26 10.48 -9.42
CA ASP A 110 -1.51 10.77 -8.01
C ASP A 110 -0.23 10.61 -7.17
N THR A 111 0.01 11.54 -6.25
CA THR A 111 1.28 11.57 -5.51
C THR A 111 1.26 10.74 -4.22
N GLY A 112 0.10 10.16 -3.89
CA GLY A 112 -0.14 9.47 -2.62
C GLY A 112 -0.31 10.41 -1.43
N ARG A 113 -0.22 11.72 -1.63
CA ARG A 113 -0.53 12.70 -0.59
C ARG A 113 -2.00 12.61 -0.24
N ARG A 114 -2.31 12.65 1.05
CA ARG A 114 -3.69 12.63 1.54
C ARG A 114 -4.57 13.68 0.86
N ASP A 115 -4.01 14.84 0.53
CA ASP A 115 -4.73 15.98 -0.07
C ASP A 115 -5.16 15.73 -1.52
N ASP A 116 -4.54 14.77 -2.22
CA ASP A 116 -4.91 14.42 -3.60
C ASP A 116 -6.21 13.59 -3.65
N TYR A 117 -6.69 13.09 -2.50
CA TYR A 117 -7.83 12.19 -2.42
C TYR A 117 -8.97 12.77 -1.58
N PRO A 118 -10.23 12.58 -1.99
CA PRO A 118 -11.35 12.97 -1.16
C PRO A 118 -11.28 12.24 0.19
N VAL A 119 -11.44 13.00 1.28
CA VAL A 119 -11.30 12.53 2.67
C VAL A 119 -12.28 11.41 3.05
N SER A 120 -13.20 11.08 2.15
CA SER A 120 -14.12 9.96 2.25
C SER A 120 -14.35 9.42 0.83
N PRO A 121 -14.34 8.10 0.60
CA PRO A 121 -15.05 7.56 -0.54
C PRO A 121 -16.49 8.08 -0.40
N ALA A 122 -17.04 8.65 -1.46
CA ALA A 122 -18.48 8.78 -1.56
C ALA A 122 -19.02 7.36 -1.39
N HIS A 123 -19.61 7.07 -0.22
CA HIS A 123 -20.58 6.02 -0.13
C HIS A 123 -21.74 6.49 -1.01
N ASP A 124 -21.65 6.21 -2.31
CA ASP A 124 -22.81 6.24 -3.19
C ASP A 124 -23.79 5.22 -2.62
N ARG A 125 -24.65 5.70 -1.73
CA ARG A 125 -25.99 5.16 -1.53
C ARG A 125 -26.77 5.41 -2.81
N ALA A 126 -26.38 4.75 -3.89
CA ALA A 126 -27.17 4.71 -5.10
C ALA A 126 -28.32 3.72 -4.89
N ASN A 127 -29.49 4.28 -4.59
CA ASN A 127 -30.83 3.80 -4.94
C ASN A 127 -31.15 2.32 -4.64
N ARG A 128 -31.66 2.07 -3.42
CA ARG A 128 -32.85 1.19 -3.32
C ARG A 128 -34.07 2.07 -3.43
N THR A 129 -34.58 2.19 -4.66
CA THR A 129 -35.97 2.56 -4.89
C THR A 129 -36.83 1.46 -4.28
N GLU A 130 -37.40 1.75 -3.12
CA GLU A 130 -38.64 1.09 -2.70
C GLU A 130 -39.67 1.41 -3.77
N THR A 131 -40.18 0.36 -4.41
CA THR A 131 -41.29 0.40 -5.36
C THR A 131 -42.53 -0.09 -4.57
N PRO A 132 -43.73 0.50 -4.80
CA PRO A 132 -44.72 0.78 -3.77
C PRO A 132 -45.35 -0.44 -3.08
#